data_AF-A0A4Q7B7G2-F1
#
_entry.id   AF-A0A4Q7B7G2-F1
#
_cell.length_a   1.000
_cell.length_b   1.000
_cell.length_c   1.000
_cell.angle_alpha   90.00
_cell.angle_beta   90.00
_cell.angle_gamma   90.00
#
_symmetry.space_group_name_H-M   'P 1'
#
loop_
_entity.id
_entity.type
_entity.pdbx_description
1 polymer ?
#
loop_
_entity_poly.entity_id
_entity_poly.type
_entity_poly.pdbx_seq_one_letter_code
_entity_poly.pdbx_strand_id
1 'polypeptide(L)' 'MNTKKISSAALLFWAFIAAMIGSISTAVFSESAFNDNFAFTSMALALAGILISAAFLMVDAVLAVCNP' A
#
# COMPACT_ATOMS: atom_id res chain seq x y z
N MET A 1 -29.20 4.35 5.93
CA MET A 1 -27.98 3.51 5.87
C MET A 1 -26.89 4.38 5.26
N ASN A 2 -26.15 5.12 6.10
CA ASN A 2 -25.05 5.97 5.65
C ASN A 2 -23.89 5.03 5.32
N THR A 3 -23.83 4.60 4.06
CA THR A 3 -22.73 3.82 3.53
C THR A 3 -21.51 4.73 3.57
N LYS A 4 -20.76 4.72 4.67
CA LYS A 4 -19.37 5.20 4.70
C LYS A 4 -18.70 4.46 3.56
N LYS A 5 -18.55 5.11 2.40
CA LYS A 5 -17.78 4.57 1.29
C LYS A 5 -16.40 4.35 1.86
N ILE A 6 -16.07 3.10 2.16
CA ILE A 6 -14.71 2.72 2.50
C ILE A 6 -13.90 3.17 1.29
N SER A 7 -13.12 4.24 1.47
CA SER A 7 -12.38 4.85 0.38
C SER A 7 -11.51 3.76 -0.24
N SER A 8 -11.70 3.50 -1.54
CA SER A 8 -10.97 2.44 -2.24
C SER A 8 -9.46 2.66 -2.11
N ALA A 9 -9.01 3.91 -1.96
CA ALA A 9 -7.64 4.28 -1.65
C ALA A 9 -7.16 3.75 -0.28
N ALA A 10 -8.02 3.74 0.74
CA ALA A 10 -7.69 3.19 2.06
C ALA A 10 -7.57 1.66 2.04
N LEU A 11 -8.42 0.97 1.27
CA LEU A 11 -8.31 -0.47 1.04
C LEU A 11 -7.01 -0.82 0.28
N LEU A 12 -6.69 -0.06 -0.77
CA LEU A 12 -5.46 -0.23 -1.54
C LEU A 12 -4.22 0.04 -0.67
N PHE A 13 -4.24 1.09 0.15
CA PHE A 13 -3.17 1.39 1.09
C PHE A 13 -2.91 0.21 2.04
N TRP A 14 -3.97 -0.37 2.61
CA TRP A 14 -3.85 -1.52 3.50
C TRP A 14 -3.36 -2.78 2.78
N ALA A 15 -3.82 -3.00 1.55
CA ALA A 15 -3.36 -4.10 0.71
C ALA A 15 -1.86 -3.98 0.38
N PHE A 16 -1.37 -2.77 0.06
CA PHE A 16 0.05 -2.54 -0.19
C PHE A 16 0.91 -2.70 1.07
N ILE A 17 0.40 -2.33 2.26
CA ILE A 17 1.09 -2.61 3.54
C ILE A 17 1.20 -4.11 3.78
N ALA A 18 0.13 -4.87 3.59
CA ALA A 18 0.16 -6.33 3.74
C ALA A 18 1.14 -6.97 2.74
N ALA A 19 1.17 -6.49 1.50
CA ALA A 19 2.14 -6.93 0.49
C ALA A 19 3.59 -6.62 0.89
N MET A 20 3.83 -5.44 1.48
CA MET A 20 5.14 -5.04 2.02
C MET A 20 5.61 -6.01 3.12
N ILE A 21 4.72 -6.35 4.07
CA ILE A 21 5.01 -7.29 5.15
C ILE A 21 5.29 -8.69 4.60
N GLY A 22 4.50 -9.16 3.63
CA GLY A 22 4.73 -10.44 2.97
C GLY A 22 6.07 -10.49 2.22
N SER A 23 6.42 -9.39 1.55
CA SER A 23 7.70 -9.24 0.87
C SER A 23 8.89 -9.24 1.85
N ILE A 24 8.76 -8.56 2.99
CA ILE A 24 9.78 -8.59 4.06
C ILE A 24 9.99 -10.03 4.51
N SER A 25 8.92 -10.74 4.91
CA SER A 25 9.00 -12.14 5.33
C SER A 25 9.65 -13.04 4.27
N THR A 26 9.32 -12.79 3.00
CA THR A 26 9.88 -13.53 1.87
C THR A 26 11.39 -13.27 1.76
N ALA A 27 11.86 -12.03 1.95
CA ALA A 27 13.29 -11.71 2.00
C ALA A 27 14.01 -12.37 3.19
N VAL A 28 13.39 -12.41 4.38
CA VAL A 28 14.08 -12.92 5.58
C VAL A 28 14.19 -14.45 5.60
N PHE A 29 13.19 -15.15 5.03
CA PHE A 29 13.12 -16.61 5.08
C PHE A 29 13.75 -17.31 3.87
N SER A 30 14.15 -16.59 2.83
CA SER A 30 14.62 -17.24 1.62
C SER A 30 16.12 -17.31 1.53
N GLU A 31 16.58 -18.53 1.25
CA GLU A 31 18.00 -18.88 1.11
C GLU A 31 18.46 -18.72 -0.36
N SER A 32 17.60 -18.20 -1.24
CA SER A 32 17.78 -18.22 -2.69
C SER A 32 17.81 -16.81 -3.28
N ALA A 33 18.88 -16.48 -4.01
CA ALA A 33 19.09 -15.15 -4.59
C ALA A 33 17.98 -14.68 -5.56
N PHE A 34 17.22 -15.61 -6.15
CA PHE A 34 16.04 -15.26 -6.97
C PHE A 34 14.94 -14.60 -6.13
N ASN A 35 14.74 -15.11 -4.92
CA ASN A 35 13.71 -14.62 -4.01
C ASN A 35 14.10 -13.27 -3.39
N ASP A 36 15.39 -13.03 -3.16
CA ASP A 36 15.88 -11.71 -2.72
C ASP A 36 15.55 -10.62 -3.74
N ASN A 37 15.78 -10.89 -5.03
CA ASN A 37 15.46 -9.94 -6.09
C ASN A 37 13.94 -9.74 -6.23
N PHE A 38 13.15 -10.80 -6.07
CA PHE A 38 11.69 -10.72 -6.07
C PHE A 38 11.16 -9.90 -4.88
N ALA A 39 11.71 -10.11 -3.69
CA ALA A 39 11.34 -9.35 -2.50
C ALA A 39 11.75 -7.87 -2.61
N PHE A 40 12.92 -7.57 -3.17
CA PHE A 40 13.35 -6.19 -3.34
C PHE A 40 12.50 -5.43 -4.36
N THR A 41 12.16 -6.07 -5.48
CA THR A 41 11.30 -5.47 -6.51
C THR A 41 9.86 -5.31 -6.04
N SER A 42 9.32 -6.28 -5.31
CA SER A 42 7.97 -6.19 -4.73
C SER A 42 7.89 -5.17 -3.58
N MET A 43 8.94 -5.00 -2.77
CA MET A 43 9.06 -3.87 -1.83
C MET A 43 9.00 -2.52 -2.54
N ALA A 44 9.77 -2.34 -3.62
CA ALA A 44 9.79 -1.08 -4.37
C ALA A 44 8.42 -0.75 -4.99
N LEU A 45 7.75 -1.77 -5.52
CA LEU A 45 6.40 -1.62 -6.09
C LEU A 45 5.36 -1.32 -5.01
N ALA A 46 5.45 -1.98 -3.86
CA ALA A 46 4.59 -1.71 -2.71
C ALA A 46 4.80 -0.29 -2.15
N LEU A 47 6.04 0.19 -2.08
CA LEU A 47 6.37 1.58 -1.70
C LEU A 47 5.73 2.59 -2.64
N ALA A 48 5.85 2.38 -3.95
CA ALA A 48 5.19 3.25 -4.94
C ALA A 48 3.67 3.23 -4.77
N GLY A 49 3.08 2.05 -4.55
CA GLY A 49 1.64 1.89 -4.29
C GLY A 49 1.17 2.59 -3.01
N ILE A 50 1.96 2.53 -1.94
CA ILE A 50 1.70 3.22 -0.67
C ILE A 50 1.74 4.74 -0.88
N LEU A 51 2.76 5.26 -1.57
CA LEU A 51 2.90 6.70 -1.83
C LEU A 51 1.75 7.25 -2.66
N ILE A 52 1.36 6.55 -3.73
CA ILE A 52 0.24 6.96 -4.58
C ILE A 52 -1.07 6.87 -3.81
N SER A 53 -1.30 5.78 -3.06
CA SER A 53 -2.52 5.61 -2.27
C SER A 53 -2.61 6.65 -1.14
N ALA A 54 -1.49 6.98 -0.51
CA ALA A 54 -1.41 8.03 0.52
C ALA A 54 -1.69 9.43 -0.06
N ALA A 55 -1.16 9.74 -1.25
CA ALA A 55 -1.44 10.99 -1.94
C ALA A 55 -2.94 11.13 -2.26
N PHE A 56 -3.57 10.06 -2.76
CA PHE A 56 -5.02 10.03 -3.00
C PHE A 56 -5.82 10.19 -1.70
N LEU A 57 -5.41 9.55 -0.60
CA LEU A 57 -6.03 9.70 0.71
C LEU A 57 -5.91 11.12 1.25
N MET A 58 -4.76 11.78 1.06
CA MET A 58 -4.58 13.19 1.44
C MET A 58 -5.48 14.11 0.62
N VAL A 59 -5.58 13.90 -0.70
CA VAL A 59 -6.45 14.71 -1.57
C VAL A 59 -7.92 14.52 -1.20
N ASP A 60 -8.36 13.28 -0.93
CA ASP A 60 -9.72 12.97 -0.47
C ASP A 60 -10.02 13.66 0.88
N ALA A 61 -9.06 13.64 1.82
CA ALA A 61 -9.18 14.31 3.11
C ALA A 61 -9.24 15.84 2.97
N VAL A 62 -8.41 16.43 2.09
CA VAL A 62 -8.43 17.88 1.81
C VAL A 62 -9.74 18.29 1.15
N LEU A 63 -10.24 17.52 0.18
CA LEU A 63 -11.55 17.75 -0.44
C LEU A 63 -12.68 17.66 0.58
N ALA A 64 -12.64 16.69 1.49
CA ALA A 64 -13.63 16.56 2.56
C ALA A 64 -13.60 17.75 3.56
N VAL A 65 -12.43 18.37 3.78
CA VAL A 65 -12.30 19.55 4.65
C VAL A 65 -12.70 20.84 3.92
N CYS A 66 -12.30 20.99 2.65
CA CYS A 66 -12.56 22.19 1.86
C CYS A 66 -13.98 22.26 1.29
N ASN A 67 -14.64 21.12 1.09
CA ASN A 67 -16.02 21.02 0.61
C ASN A 67 -16.80 19.98 1.44
N PRO A 68 -17.26 20.35 2.64
CA PRO A 68 -18.03 19.47 3.53
C PRO A 68 -19.41 19.11 2.97
#